data_AF-A0A525J5Z2-F1
#
_entry.id   AF-A0A525J5Z2-F1
#
_cell.length_a   1.000
_cell.length_b   1.000
_cell.length_c   1.000
_cell.angle_alpha   90.00
_cell.angle_beta   90.00
_cell.angle_gamma   90.00
#
_symmetry.space_group_name_H-M   'P 1'
#
loop_
_entity.id
_entity.type
_entity.pdbx_description
1 polymer ?
#
loop_
_entity_poly.entity_id
_entity_poly.type
_entity_poly.pdbx_seq_one_letter_code
_entity_poly.pdbx_strand_id
1 'polypeptide(L)'
;MHPESEAAPSAPLILLIEDDGSVRKALAFALRIEGFRLEVHASAESLLRQEPPPAAACVVFDLNLPGASGLEALQILRARGLDCPALLITTQPKPAIRAEAEALGVTILEKPLLGGALPSAIRELLSR
;
A
#
# COMPACT_ATOMS: atom_id res chain seq x y z
N MET A 1 4.47 -25.89 14.18
CA MET A 1 3.37 -24.99 13.77
C MET A 1 3.56 -23.70 14.54
N HIS A 2 4.07 -22.65 13.89
CA HIS A 2 4.16 -21.33 14.50
C HIS A 2 2.74 -20.76 14.57
N PRO A 3 2.29 -20.25 15.72
CA PRO A 3 0.99 -19.61 15.81
C PRO A 3 1.02 -18.38 14.89
N GLU A 4 -0.02 -18.25 14.07
CA GLU A 4 -0.32 -17.04 13.32
C GLU A 4 -0.33 -15.89 14.32
N SER A 5 0.70 -15.04 14.28
CA SER A 5 0.82 -13.87 15.14
C SER A 5 -0.33 -12.93 14.82
N GLU A 6 -1.43 -13.08 15.56
CA GLU A 6 -2.57 -12.18 15.52
C GLU A 6 -2.05 -10.83 16.02
N ALA A 7 -1.78 -9.93 15.08
CA ALA A 7 -1.28 -8.59 15.38
C ALA A 7 -2.21 -7.94 16.42
N ALA A 8 -1.62 -7.29 17.43
CA ALA A 8 -2.37 -6.66 18.50
C ALA A 8 -3.48 -5.75 17.92
N PRO A 9 -4.65 -5.61 18.58
CA PRO A 9 -5.78 -4.83 18.07
C PRO A 9 -5.45 -3.34 17.79
N SER A 10 -4.32 -2.84 18.30
CA SER A 10 -3.77 -1.50 18.05
C SER A 10 -2.79 -1.41 16.88
N ALA A 11 -2.45 -2.52 16.22
CA ALA A 11 -1.51 -2.53 15.11
C ALA A 11 -2.09 -1.76 13.89
N PRO A 12 -1.26 -0.98 13.17
CA PRO A 12 -1.68 -0.28 11.97
C PRO A 12 -2.23 -1.24 10.91
N LEU A 13 -3.31 -0.84 10.26
CA LEU A 13 -3.92 -1.57 9.16
C LEU A 13 -3.28 -1.16 7.84
N ILE A 14 -2.78 -2.12 7.08
CA ILE A 14 -2.20 -1.91 5.75
C ILE A 14 -3.14 -2.48 4.70
N LEU A 15 -3.59 -1.65 3.77
CA LEU A 15 -4.35 -2.07 2.60
C LEU A 15 -3.36 -2.24 1.45
N LEU A 16 -3.07 -3.48 1.07
CA LEU A 16 -2.13 -3.81 0.00
C LEU A 16 -2.89 -4.15 -1.28
N ILE A 17 -2.64 -3.40 -2.35
CA ILE A 17 -3.20 -3.63 -3.68
C ILE A 17 -2.08 -4.08 -4.62
N GLU A 18 -2.14 -5.33 -5.06
CA GLU A 18 -1.13 -5.98 -5.90
C GLU A 18 -1.83 -7.09 -6.69
N ASP A 19 -1.76 -7.10 -8.02
CA ASP A 19 -2.49 -8.05 -8.87
C ASP A 19 -1.76 -9.40 -8.96
N ASP A 20 -0.43 -9.39 -8.95
CA ASP A 20 0.36 -10.62 -8.97
C ASP A 20 0.18 -11.39 -7.65
N GLY A 21 -0.42 -12.57 -7.73
CA GLY A 21 -0.72 -13.39 -6.56
C GLY A 21 0.51 -13.86 -5.78
N SER A 22 1.66 -14.02 -6.44
CA SER A 22 2.90 -14.44 -5.80
C SER A 22 3.55 -13.26 -5.08
N VAL A 23 3.61 -12.10 -5.72
CA VAL A 23 4.14 -10.86 -5.12
C VAL A 23 3.26 -10.44 -3.94
N ARG A 24 1.92 -10.45 -4.12
CA ARG A 24 0.96 -10.12 -3.06
C ARG A 24 1.16 -11.01 -1.83
N LYS A 25 1.34 -12.32 -2.02
CA LYS A 25 1.61 -13.26 -0.91
C LYS A 25 2.93 -12.97 -0.21
N ALA A 26 3.99 -12.71 -0.97
CA ALA A 26 5.32 -12.42 -0.41
C ALA A 26 5.31 -11.12 0.42
N LEU A 27 4.73 -10.05 -0.12
CA LEU A 27 4.61 -8.76 0.57
C LEU A 27 3.72 -8.87 1.81
N ALA A 28 2.57 -9.54 1.71
CA ALA A 28 1.68 -9.75 2.85
C ALA A 28 2.36 -10.57 3.96
N PHE A 29 3.14 -11.59 3.61
CA PHE A 29 3.91 -12.35 4.58
C PHE A 29 4.95 -11.49 5.30
N ALA A 30 5.75 -10.72 4.55
CA ALA A 30 6.76 -9.84 5.11
C ALA A 30 6.15 -8.78 6.05
N LEU A 31 5.04 -8.16 5.66
CA LEU A 31 4.37 -7.15 6.49
C LEU A 31 3.71 -7.75 7.74
N ARG A 32 3.17 -8.97 7.68
CA ARG A 32 2.64 -9.64 8.89
C ARG A 32 3.74 -9.96 9.90
N ILE A 33 4.92 -10.40 9.45
CA ILE A 33 6.07 -10.64 10.34
C ILE A 33 6.46 -9.37 11.09
N GLU A 34 6.33 -8.22 10.44
CA GLU A 34 6.63 -6.90 10.99
C GLU A 34 5.55 -6.36 11.95
N GLY A 35 4.50 -7.15 12.20
CA GLY A 35 3.45 -6.86 13.17
C GLY A 35 2.28 -6.02 12.64
N PHE A 36 2.16 -5.85 11.33
CA PHE A 36 1.05 -5.12 10.73
C PHE A 36 -0.20 -6.00 10.55
N ARG A 37 -1.39 -5.37 10.67
CA ARG A 37 -2.63 -5.96 10.15
C ARG A 37 -2.70 -5.71 8.65
N LEU A 38 -3.23 -6.67 7.88
CA LEU A 38 -3.33 -6.54 6.43
C LEU A 38 -4.70 -6.88 5.89
N GLU A 39 -5.20 -6.00 5.03
CA GLU A 39 -6.22 -6.29 4.04
C GLU A 39 -5.54 -6.31 2.65
N VAL A 40 -5.83 -7.32 1.84
CA VAL A 40 -5.16 -7.51 0.55
C VAL A 40 -6.18 -7.52 -0.58
N HIS A 41 -5.90 -6.76 -1.63
CA HIS A 41 -6.75 -6.66 -2.82
C HIS A 41 -5.94 -6.99 -4.06
N ALA A 42 -6.59 -7.65 -5.02
CA ALA A 42 -5.99 -7.94 -6.32
C ALA A 42 -6.19 -6.79 -7.33
N SER A 43 -7.00 -5.79 -6.99
CA SER A 43 -7.28 -4.66 -7.88
C SER A 43 -7.72 -3.43 -7.08
N ALA A 44 -7.45 -2.25 -7.63
CA ALA A 44 -7.85 -0.99 -7.00
C ALA A 44 -9.38 -0.81 -6.97
N GLU A 45 -10.09 -1.34 -7.96
CA GLU A 45 -11.55 -1.32 -8.03
C GLU A 45 -12.20 -2.08 -6.88
N SER A 46 -11.52 -3.10 -6.34
CA SER A 46 -12.00 -3.79 -5.14
C SER A 46 -12.07 -2.82 -3.95
N LEU A 47 -11.05 -1.99 -3.78
CA LEU A 47 -10.98 -1.00 -2.71
C LEU A 47 -11.99 0.14 -2.95
N LEU A 48 -12.13 0.57 -4.20
CA LEU A 48 -13.12 1.59 -4.58
C LEU A 48 -14.57 1.17 -4.31
N ARG A 49 -14.88 -0.12 -4.18
CA ARG A 49 -16.24 -0.58 -3.84
C ARG A 49 -16.53 -0.61 -2.34
N GLN A 50 -15.53 -0.39 -1.50
CA GLN A 50 -15.65 -0.41 -0.05
C GLN A 50 -15.82 1.00 0.51
N GLU A 51 -16.20 1.08 1.79
CA GLU A 51 -16.13 2.33 2.54
C GLU A 51 -14.66 2.76 2.69
N PRO A 52 -14.37 4.08 2.79
CA PRO A 52 -13.02 4.56 3.01
C PRO A 52 -12.42 3.90 4.27
N PRO A 53 -11.16 3.44 4.21
CA PRO A 53 -10.49 2.87 5.36
C PRO A 53 -10.32 3.92 6.47
N PRO A 54 -10.17 3.48 7.73
CA PRO A 54 -9.94 4.40 8.84
C PRO A 54 -8.65 5.21 8.64
N ALA A 55 -8.61 6.44 9.16
CA ALA A 55 -7.45 7.34 9.04
C ALA A 55 -6.13 6.75 9.56
N ALA A 56 -6.19 5.82 10.53
CA ALA A 56 -5.04 5.11 11.08
C ALA A 56 -4.50 3.97 10.18
N ALA A 57 -5.07 3.78 8.99
CA ALA A 57 -4.58 2.82 8.02
C ALA A 57 -3.45 3.40 7.16
N CYS A 58 -2.81 2.58 6.33
CA CYS A 58 -1.93 3.02 5.26
C CYS A 58 -2.23 2.20 4.01
N VAL A 59 -2.35 2.87 2.86
CA VAL A 59 -2.64 2.21 1.58
C VAL A 59 -1.36 2.04 0.78
N VAL A 60 -1.13 0.85 0.26
CA VAL A 60 0.04 0.48 -0.52
C VAL A 60 -0.41 -0.02 -1.88
N PHE A 61 -0.11 0.73 -2.94
CA PHE A 61 -0.46 0.36 -4.32
C PHE A 61 0.76 -0.12 -5.10
N ASP A 62 0.67 -1.23 -5.83
CA ASP A 62 1.50 -1.39 -7.02
C ASP A 62 1.01 -0.43 -8.12
N LEU A 63 1.93 0.19 -8.85
CA LEU A 63 1.61 0.99 -10.05
C LEU A 63 1.41 0.14 -11.30
N ASN A 64 1.88 -1.11 -11.31
CA ASN A 64 1.74 -2.02 -12.44
C ASN A 64 0.39 -2.76 -12.49
N LEU A 65 -0.60 -2.30 -11.71
CA LEU A 65 -1.93 -2.90 -11.69
C LEU A 65 -2.61 -2.83 -13.08
N PRO A 66 -3.34 -3.88 -13.49
CA PRO A 66 -4.18 -3.82 -14.67
C PRO A 66 -5.39 -2.92 -14.42
N GLY A 67 -5.72 -2.06 -15.37
CA GLY A 67 -6.85 -1.13 -15.26
C GLY A 67 -6.41 0.27 -14.86
N ALA A 68 -7.04 0.84 -13.83
CA ALA A 68 -6.64 2.14 -13.30
C ALA A 68 -5.24 2.05 -12.70
N SER A 69 -4.37 3.01 -13.06
CA SER A 69 -3.07 3.12 -12.42
C SER A 69 -3.24 3.35 -10.92
N GLY A 70 -2.27 2.89 -10.09
CA GLY A 70 -2.32 3.12 -8.64
C GLY A 70 -2.45 4.61 -8.26
N LEU A 71 -1.95 5.52 -9.12
CA LEU A 71 -2.12 6.97 -8.99
C LEU A 71 -3.57 7.42 -9.23
N GLU A 72 -4.20 6.99 -10.33
CA GLU A 72 -5.60 7.31 -10.61
C GLU A 72 -6.53 6.76 -9.53
N ALA A 73 -6.30 5.53 -9.08
CA ALA A 73 -7.04 4.94 -7.98
C ALA A 73 -6.93 5.76 -6.69
N LEU A 74 -5.72 6.21 -6.36
CA LEU A 74 -5.47 7.04 -5.19
C LEU A 74 -6.16 8.41 -5.30
N GLN A 75 -6.15 9.04 -6.47
CA GLN A 75 -6.88 10.29 -6.71
C GLN A 75 -8.39 10.11 -6.49
N ILE A 76 -8.97 9.02 -7.02
CA ILE A 76 -10.40 8.72 -6.84
C ILE A 76 -10.71 8.45 -5.36
N LEU A 77 -9.86 7.72 -4.64
CA LEU A 77 -10.07 7.45 -3.21
C LEU A 77 -9.98 8.73 -2.38
N ARG A 78 -9.00 9.60 -2.65
CA ARG A 78 -8.89 10.91 -1.99
C ARG A 78 -10.10 11.80 -2.25
N ALA A 79 -10.60 11.82 -3.49
CA ALA A 79 -11.84 12.53 -3.82
C ALA A 79 -13.07 11.98 -3.07
N ARG A 80 -12.98 10.75 -2.54
CA ARG A 80 -14.02 10.08 -1.74
C ARG A 80 -13.75 10.11 -0.23
N GLY A 81 -12.79 10.92 0.22
CA GLY A 81 -12.48 11.12 1.64
C GLY A 81 -11.44 10.17 2.22
N LEU A 82 -10.56 9.59 1.40
CA LEU A 82 -9.39 8.87 1.90
C LEU A 82 -8.39 9.86 2.51
N ASP A 83 -8.34 9.88 3.84
CA ASP A 83 -7.47 10.77 4.61
C ASP A 83 -6.20 10.09 5.15
N CYS A 84 -6.06 8.78 4.93
CA CYS A 84 -4.92 8.04 5.43
C CYS A 84 -3.69 8.11 4.49
N PRO A 85 -2.46 7.91 5.00
CA PRO A 85 -1.25 7.89 4.19
C PRO A 85 -1.30 6.84 3.08
N ALA A 86 -0.65 7.14 1.96
CA ALA A 86 -0.51 6.23 0.83
C ALA A 86 0.95 6.13 0.36
N LEU A 87 1.32 4.93 -0.11
CA LEU A 87 2.63 4.61 -0.67
C LEU A 87 2.44 3.86 -1.99
N LEU A 88 3.24 4.21 -2.99
CA LEU A 88 3.28 3.55 -4.29
C LEU A 88 4.51 2.66 -4.36
N ILE A 89 4.34 1.47 -4.90
CA ILE A 89 5.42 0.53 -5.19
C ILE A 89 5.48 0.34 -6.71
N THR A 90 6.67 0.38 -7.30
CA THR A 90 6.82 0.10 -8.74
C THR A 90 8.24 -0.28 -9.13
N THR A 91 8.41 -0.79 -10.34
CA THR A 91 9.71 -1.10 -10.93
C THR A 91 10.04 -0.03 -11.97
N GLN A 92 11.21 0.63 -11.86
CA GLN A 92 11.67 1.62 -12.84
C GLN A 92 10.62 2.71 -13.17
N PRO A 93 10.16 3.50 -12.19
CA PRO A 93 9.19 4.57 -12.44
C PRO A 93 9.75 5.59 -13.42
N LYS A 94 8.98 5.87 -14.47
CA LYS A 94 9.29 6.92 -15.45
C LYS A 94 9.32 8.29 -14.76
N PRO A 95 10.12 9.27 -15.23
CA PRO A 95 10.17 10.61 -14.65
C PRO A 95 8.79 11.27 -14.50
N ALA A 96 7.88 11.07 -15.46
CA ALA A 96 6.52 11.59 -15.39
C ALA A 96 5.73 11.07 -14.18
N ILE A 97 5.86 9.77 -13.88
CA ILE A 97 5.20 9.14 -12.73
C ILE A 97 5.76 9.67 -11.42
N ARG A 98 7.07 9.94 -11.36
CA ARG A 98 7.69 10.55 -10.17
C ARG A 98 7.18 11.96 -9.93
N ALA A 99 7.10 12.78 -10.98
CA ALA A 99 6.58 14.14 -10.90
C ALA A 99 5.10 14.17 -10.49
N GLU A 100 4.29 13.24 -11.00
CA GLU A 100 2.89 13.13 -10.62
C GLU A 100 2.71 12.70 -9.16
N ALA A 101 3.46 11.69 -8.69
CA ALA A 101 3.41 11.29 -7.30
C ALA A 101 3.87 12.41 -6.35
N GLU A 102 4.90 13.17 -6.72
CA GLU A 102 5.37 14.33 -5.96
C GLU A 102 4.31 15.44 -5.89
N ALA A 103 3.66 15.75 -7.02
CA ALA A 103 2.56 16.73 -7.06
C ALA A 103 1.37 16.32 -6.18
N LEU A 104 1.16 15.02 -5.98
CA LEU A 104 0.16 14.46 -5.08
C LEU A 104 0.68 14.28 -3.63
N GLY A 105 1.96 14.55 -3.36
CA GLY A 105 2.57 14.31 -2.05
C GLY A 105 2.58 12.83 -1.65
N VAL A 106 2.81 11.94 -2.61
CA VAL A 106 2.79 10.48 -2.42
C VAL A 106 4.19 9.91 -2.57
N THR A 107 4.60 9.08 -1.60
CA THR A 107 5.91 8.42 -1.64
C THR A 107 5.91 7.27 -2.64
N ILE A 108 6.92 7.23 -3.52
CA ILE A 108 7.22 6.04 -4.35
C ILE A 108 8.36 5.26 -3.72
N LEU A 109 8.18 3.95 -3.59
CA LEU A 109 9.20 2.99 -3.24
C LEU A 109 9.49 2.09 -4.44
N GLU A 110 10.75 2.08 -4.88
CA GLU A 110 11.16 1.32 -6.06
C GLU A 110 11.50 -0.14 -5.69
N LYS A 111 10.95 -1.09 -6.44
CA LYS A 111 11.30 -2.53 -6.34
C LYS A 111 12.76 -2.72 -6.82
N PRO A 112 13.56 -3.60 -6.20
CA PRO A 112 13.15 -4.62 -5.21
C PRO A 112 13.11 -4.09 -3.77
N LEU A 113 12.07 -4.48 -3.02
CA LEU A 113 11.81 -4.04 -1.65
C LEU A 113 12.61 -4.84 -0.61
N LEU A 114 13.94 -4.76 -0.70
CA LEU A 114 14.86 -5.53 0.13
C LEU A 114 15.00 -4.95 1.54
N GLY A 115 15.42 -5.80 2.49
CA GLY A 115 15.89 -5.37 3.81
C GLY A 115 14.88 -4.60 4.67
N GLY A 116 13.57 -4.85 4.48
CA GLY A 116 12.55 -4.16 5.27
C GLY A 116 12.27 -2.71 4.82
N ALA A 117 12.67 -2.34 3.59
CA ALA A 117 12.42 -1.02 3.04
C ALA A 117 10.93 -0.63 3.07
N LEU A 118 10.03 -1.54 2.68
CA LEU A 118 8.59 -1.30 2.69
C LEU A 118 8.03 -1.12 4.12
N PRO A 119 8.27 -2.04 5.07
CA PRO A 119 7.90 -1.85 6.48
C PRO A 119 8.40 -0.52 7.06
N SER A 120 9.65 -0.15 6.78
CA SER A 120 10.25 1.08 7.30
C SER A 120 9.58 2.33 6.75
N ALA A 121 9.33 2.38 5.44
CA ALA A 121 8.63 3.48 4.79
C ALA A 121 7.18 3.63 5.31
N ILE A 122 6.49 2.53 5.56
CA ILE A 122 5.15 2.53 6.16
C ILE A 122 5.17 3.14 7.57
N ARG A 123 6.13 2.73 8.42
CA ARG A 123 6.25 3.28 9.79
C ARG A 123 6.55 4.78 9.77
N GLU A 124 7.41 5.22 8.87
CA GLU A 124 7.69 6.65 8.70
C GLU A 124 6.43 7.43 8.31
N LEU A 125 5.67 6.94 7.32
CA LEU A 125 4.44 7.58 6.87
C LEU A 125 3.37 7.66 7.96
N LEU A 126 3.22 6.62 8.77
CA LEU A 126 2.26 6.57 9.87
C LEU A 126 2.65 7.43 11.08
N SER A 127 3.90 7.90 11.13
CA SER A 127 4.42 8.73 12.24
C SER A 127 4.28 10.23 12.00
N ARG A 128 3.80 10.63 10.82
CA ARG A 128 3.57 12.02 10.40
C ARG A 128 2.18 12.49 10.80
#